data_AF-A0A8D3B6N3-F1
#
_entry.id   AF-A0A8D3B6N3-F1
#
_cell.length_a   1.000
_cell.length_b   1.000
_cell.length_c   1.000
_cell.angle_alpha   90.00
_cell.angle_beta   90.00
_cell.angle_gamma   90.00
#
_symmetry.space_group_name_H-M   'P 1'
#
loop_
_entity.id
_entity.type
_entity.pdbx_description
1 polymer ?
#
loop_
_entity_poly.entity_id
_entity_poly.type
_entity_poly.pdbx_seq_one_letter_code
_entity_poly.pdbx_strand_id
1 'polypeptide(L)'
;LALAADEDHGSVVLLLRLLRAAEQLLFDGADVDDAGRFKRAVVHTYLTVSLSKQTVSNFGGWSDGEIFTPVHFRLRLSTPVNSWLGSVFGDQPVPQFEVNTRTVDVLYQLARSSEARCSDTALLTEDVRQKASEYQADGAHLQDVLLQGVGLSCASLSKPAADYLTALVDNAMVLGVRDTSLGSFMPAMNNLTNELLEAEKSNRRLERELKALRKRLGATLVLRSTLQEDINRTVKAQAAEGAKAEERLLNMDFVTAKAKELSNRRERAEAQLVSRNMDKSVTHQAVVQLSEEVTTLRQEIIPLKKKLEPYMDLSPAALDSQFEMKVDFK
;
A
#
# COMPACT_ATOMS: atom_id res chain seq x y z
N LEU A 1 10.30 22.00 -1.47
CA LEU A 1 10.90 23.07 -2.30
C LEU A 1 11.28 22.62 -3.72
N ALA A 2 11.02 21.38 -4.15
CA ALA A 2 11.35 20.89 -5.51
C ALA A 2 10.14 20.51 -6.40
N LEU A 3 8.90 20.85 -6.04
CA LEU A 3 7.70 20.35 -6.75
C LEU A 3 6.62 21.41 -7.04
N ALA A 4 6.98 22.67 -7.23
CA ALA A 4 6.01 23.70 -7.62
C ALA A 4 6.53 24.57 -8.77
N ALA A 5 7.13 23.90 -9.75
CA ALA A 5 7.69 24.53 -10.93
C ALA A 5 6.78 24.33 -12.15
N ASP A 6 5.46 24.24 -11.94
CA ASP A 6 4.50 24.26 -13.04
C ASP A 6 3.40 25.27 -12.71
N GLU A 7 3.12 26.13 -13.69
CA GLU A 7 2.22 27.29 -13.69
C GLU A 7 2.73 28.65 -13.16
N ASP A 8 2.68 29.60 -14.11
CA ASP A 8 3.36 30.90 -14.18
C ASP A 8 2.82 31.99 -13.24
N HIS A 9 1.74 31.72 -12.50
CA HIS A 9 1.20 32.61 -11.46
C HIS A 9 1.23 31.97 -10.06
N GLY A 10 1.22 30.64 -9.97
CA GLY A 10 1.27 29.90 -8.70
C GLY A 10 2.62 30.01 -7.98
N SER A 11 3.72 30.10 -8.74
CA SER A 11 5.08 30.17 -8.20
C SER A 11 5.35 31.45 -7.39
N VAL A 12 4.86 32.61 -7.86
CA VAL A 12 5.03 33.91 -7.18
C VAL A 12 4.17 33.97 -5.91
N VAL A 13 2.94 33.47 -5.97
CA VAL A 13 2.05 33.36 -4.81
C VAL A 13 2.63 32.42 -3.76
N LEU A 14 3.26 31.31 -4.17
CA LEU A 14 3.96 30.40 -3.26
C LEU A 14 5.20 31.01 -2.63
N LEU A 15 5.99 31.78 -3.37
CA LEU A 15 7.15 32.51 -2.82
C LEU A 15 6.73 33.60 -1.83
N LEU A 16 5.67 34.35 -2.14
CA LEU A 16 5.08 35.32 -1.21
C LEU A 16 4.51 34.63 0.04
N ARG A 17 3.94 33.42 -0.09
CA ARG A 17 3.48 32.60 1.05
C ARG A 17 4.64 32.04 1.88
N LEU A 18 5.76 31.67 1.25
CA LEU A 18 6.95 31.19 1.94
C LEU A 18 7.68 32.32 2.66
N LEU A 19 7.76 33.52 2.07
CA LEU A 19 8.24 34.72 2.76
C LEU A 19 7.31 35.14 3.90
N ARG A 20 6.00 34.97 3.73
CA ARG A 20 5.03 35.13 4.83
C ARG A 20 5.33 34.16 5.98
N ALA A 21 5.59 32.89 5.69
CA ALA A 21 5.95 31.90 6.71
C ALA A 21 7.29 32.23 7.40
N ALA A 22 8.29 32.72 6.65
CA ALA A 22 9.58 33.18 7.18
C ALA A 22 9.45 34.27 8.25
N GLU A 23 8.54 35.21 8.01
CA GLU A 23 8.35 36.37 8.87
C GLU A 23 7.38 36.06 10.01
N GLN A 24 6.47 35.09 9.84
CA GLN A 24 5.67 34.55 10.95
C GLN A 24 6.59 33.89 12.01
N LEU A 25 7.68 33.25 11.59
CA LEU A 25 8.69 32.71 12.51
C LEU A 25 9.40 33.80 13.33
N LEU A 26 9.57 34.99 12.76
CA LEU A 26 10.11 36.18 13.43
C LEU A 26 9.15 36.71 14.52
N PHE A 27 7.84 36.53 14.31
CA PHE A 27 6.78 36.88 15.27
C PHE A 27 6.68 35.89 16.43
N ASP A 28 6.99 34.60 16.20
CA ASP A 28 7.00 33.54 17.21
C ASP A 28 8.30 33.48 18.04
N GLY A 29 9.14 34.52 17.97
CA GLY A 29 10.34 34.66 18.81
C GLY A 29 11.60 33.97 18.29
N ALA A 30 11.66 33.63 16.98
CA ALA A 30 12.90 33.18 16.37
C ALA A 30 13.92 34.34 16.26
N ASP A 31 15.20 34.01 16.37
CA ASP A 31 16.31 34.95 16.25
C ASP A 31 16.24 35.73 14.92
N VAL A 32 16.47 37.05 14.99
CA VAL A 32 16.44 37.98 13.84
C VAL A 32 17.36 37.50 12.72
N ASP A 33 18.46 36.85 13.10
CA ASP A 33 19.44 36.25 12.21
C ASP A 33 18.88 35.06 11.41
N ASP A 34 18.02 34.24 12.01
CA ASP A 34 17.42 33.07 11.35
C ASP A 34 16.36 33.47 10.33
N ALA A 35 15.54 34.48 10.64
CA ALA A 35 14.59 35.00 9.67
C ALA A 35 15.28 35.76 8.52
N GLY A 36 16.38 36.47 8.81
CA GLY A 36 17.25 37.05 7.79
C GLY A 36 17.87 35.99 6.87
N ARG A 37 18.37 34.87 7.45
CA ARG A 37 18.89 33.72 6.69
C ARG A 37 17.80 33.09 5.82
N PHE A 38 16.58 32.93 6.32
CA PHE A 38 15.47 32.36 5.57
C PHE A 38 15.02 33.27 4.41
N LYS A 39 14.89 34.58 4.65
CA LYS A 39 14.59 35.56 3.59
C LYS A 39 15.64 35.50 2.47
N ARG A 40 16.94 35.48 2.83
CA ARG A 40 18.04 35.31 1.88
C ARG A 40 17.94 34.00 1.12
N ALA A 41 17.66 32.89 1.81
CA ALA A 41 17.52 31.58 1.18
C ALA A 41 16.36 31.54 0.18
N VAL A 42 15.20 32.14 0.49
CA VAL A 42 14.04 32.17 -0.43
C VAL A 42 14.33 33.01 -1.67
N VAL A 43 14.90 34.21 -1.49
CA VAL A 43 15.28 35.08 -2.62
C VAL A 43 16.37 34.42 -3.47
N HIS A 44 17.40 33.84 -2.85
CA HIS A 44 18.46 33.10 -3.53
C HIS A 44 17.91 31.90 -4.34
N THR A 45 16.99 31.13 -3.75
CA THR A 45 16.37 29.98 -4.43
C THR A 45 15.55 30.44 -5.64
N TYR A 46 14.82 31.54 -5.53
CA TYR A 46 14.06 32.08 -6.66
C TYR A 46 14.96 32.58 -7.81
N LEU A 47 16.03 33.33 -7.49
CA LEU A 47 16.98 33.81 -8.48
C LEU A 47 17.69 32.62 -9.18
N THR A 48 18.06 31.59 -8.42
CA THR A 48 18.71 30.38 -8.95
C THR A 48 17.77 29.53 -9.83
N VAL A 49 16.51 29.35 -9.42
CA VAL A 49 15.53 28.57 -10.18
C VAL A 49 15.08 29.28 -11.45
N SER A 50 14.98 30.62 -11.42
CA SER A 50 14.64 31.41 -12.62
C SER A 50 15.73 31.29 -13.70
N LEU A 51 17.01 31.18 -13.31
CA LEU A 51 18.13 30.96 -14.24
C LEU A 51 18.14 29.55 -14.88
N SER A 52 17.65 28.53 -14.16
CA SER A 52 17.62 27.15 -14.66
C SER A 52 16.51 26.89 -15.69
N LYS A 53 15.45 27.70 -15.72
CA LYS A 53 14.35 27.51 -16.67
C LYS A 53 14.58 28.23 -18.01
N GLN A 54 15.18 29.41 -17.98
CA GLN A 54 15.48 30.16 -19.21
C GLN A 54 16.56 29.49 -20.07
N THR A 55 17.51 28.78 -19.43
CA THR A 55 18.59 28.05 -20.11
C THR A 55 18.12 26.79 -20.85
N VAL A 56 16.96 26.23 -20.50
CA VAL A 56 16.42 25.00 -21.12
C VAL A 56 15.47 25.30 -22.29
N SER A 57 14.83 26.48 -22.33
CA SER A 57 13.92 26.84 -23.43
C SER A 57 14.59 27.40 -24.69
N ASN A 58 15.91 27.66 -24.67
CA ASN A 58 16.65 28.22 -25.82
C ASN A 58 17.66 27.28 -26.48
N PHE A 59 17.73 26.00 -26.09
CA PHE A 59 18.57 25.00 -26.79
C PHE A 59 17.74 24.18 -27.78
N GLY A 60 17.42 24.80 -28.91
CA GLY A 60 16.75 24.17 -30.05
C GLY A 60 17.20 24.83 -31.36
N GLY A 61 18.26 24.28 -31.95
CA GLY A 61 18.80 24.70 -33.25
C GLY A 61 20.07 25.54 -33.14
N TRP A 62 20.69 25.81 -34.30
CA TRP A 62 21.96 26.51 -34.53
C TRP A 62 23.18 25.59 -34.66
N SER A 63 23.30 25.03 -35.86
CA SER A 63 24.55 24.63 -36.48
C SER A 63 25.45 25.83 -36.75
N ASP A 64 26.75 25.59 -36.60
CA ASP A 64 27.91 26.28 -37.16
C ASP A 64 27.98 27.82 -37.15
N GLY A 65 28.86 28.30 -36.26
CA GLY A 65 29.86 29.31 -36.63
C GLY A 65 29.40 30.76 -36.66
N GLU A 66 29.20 31.38 -35.48
CA GLU A 66 29.35 32.83 -35.33
C GLU A 66 29.76 33.19 -33.89
N ILE A 67 30.82 33.97 -33.77
CA ILE A 67 31.40 34.44 -32.51
C ILE A 67 30.47 35.52 -31.94
N PHE A 68 29.73 35.18 -30.87
CA PHE A 68 28.82 36.13 -30.23
C PHE A 68 29.59 37.07 -29.29
N THR A 69 29.86 38.29 -29.75
CA THR A 69 30.25 39.40 -28.86
C THR A 69 29.02 39.94 -28.12
N PRO A 70 29.07 40.16 -26.79
CA PRO A 70 27.90 40.61 -26.04
C PRO A 70 27.73 42.14 -26.13
N VAL A 71 26.82 42.58 -27.00
CA VAL A 71 26.39 43.99 -27.08
C VAL A 71 25.17 44.21 -26.20
N HIS A 72 25.39 44.91 -25.08
CA HIS A 72 24.50 45.89 -24.45
C HIS A 72 22.98 45.72 -24.61
N PHE A 73 22.33 45.09 -23.62
CA PHE A 73 21.00 45.48 -23.18
C PHE A 73 21.02 45.79 -21.68
N ARG A 74 21.30 47.05 -21.32
CA ARG A 74 21.06 47.59 -19.97
C ARG A 74 19.56 47.86 -19.83
N LEU A 75 18.78 46.86 -19.43
CA LEU A 75 17.59 47.15 -18.63
C LEU A 75 18.10 47.64 -17.28
N ARG A 76 18.11 48.96 -17.05
CA ARG A 76 18.43 49.52 -15.73
C ARG A 76 17.34 49.03 -14.77
N LEU A 77 17.70 48.12 -13.87
CA LEU A 77 16.93 47.86 -12.66
C LEU A 77 16.56 49.20 -12.00
N SER A 78 15.31 49.37 -11.60
CA SER A 78 14.87 50.58 -10.91
C SER A 78 15.69 50.74 -9.62
N THR A 79 16.07 51.97 -9.28
CA THR A 79 16.86 52.29 -8.07
C THR A 79 16.29 51.70 -6.77
N PRO A 80 14.95 51.55 -6.58
CA PRO A 80 14.39 50.96 -5.36
C PRO A 80 14.69 49.47 -5.22
N VAL A 81 14.69 48.71 -6.32
CA VAL A 81 14.94 47.26 -6.28
C VAL A 81 16.38 46.95 -5.91
N ASN A 82 17.35 47.73 -6.42
CA ASN A 82 18.77 47.57 -6.08
C ASN A 82 19.04 47.93 -4.61
N SER A 83 18.38 48.97 -4.09
CA SER A 83 18.49 49.33 -2.67
C SER A 83 17.88 48.26 -1.76
N TRP A 84 16.73 47.71 -2.14
CA TRP A 84 16.07 46.63 -1.39
C TRP A 84 16.92 45.34 -1.41
N LEU A 85 17.47 44.96 -2.57
CA LEU A 85 18.39 43.82 -2.67
C LEU A 85 19.64 44.04 -1.80
N GLY A 86 20.22 45.24 -1.80
CA GLY A 86 21.32 45.60 -0.91
C GLY A 86 20.95 45.45 0.58
N SER A 87 19.75 45.87 0.97
CA SER A 87 19.26 45.70 2.34
C SER A 87 19.00 44.24 2.73
N VAL A 88 18.55 43.39 1.81
CA VAL A 88 18.26 41.96 2.08
C VAL A 88 19.55 41.14 2.17
N PHE A 89 20.53 41.43 1.32
CA PHE A 89 21.80 40.71 1.25
C PHE A 89 22.90 41.31 2.14
N GLY A 90 22.77 42.56 2.59
CA GLY A 90 23.74 43.22 3.46
C GLY A 90 25.13 43.25 2.82
N ASP A 91 26.12 42.67 3.51
CA ASP A 91 27.50 42.56 3.03
C ASP A 91 27.72 41.41 2.02
N GLN A 92 26.72 40.55 1.78
CA GLN A 92 26.84 39.45 0.84
C GLN A 92 26.61 39.92 -0.61
N PRO A 93 27.36 39.40 -1.58
CA PRO A 93 27.14 39.74 -2.98
C PRO A 93 25.78 39.22 -3.44
N VAL A 94 24.99 40.11 -4.06
CA VAL A 94 23.71 39.74 -4.68
C VAL A 94 23.99 38.73 -5.80
N PRO A 95 23.34 37.56 -5.83
CA PRO A 95 23.50 36.57 -6.90
C PRO A 95 23.22 37.20 -8.27
N GLN A 96 24.01 36.83 -9.28
CA GLN A 96 23.76 37.28 -10.64
C GLN A 96 22.41 36.73 -11.13
N PHE A 97 21.59 37.55 -11.75
CA PHE A 97 20.29 37.14 -12.30
C PHE A 97 20.03 37.82 -13.64
N GLU A 98 19.19 37.20 -14.47
CA GLU A 98 18.81 37.76 -15.75
C GLU A 98 17.82 38.92 -15.56
N VAL A 99 18.22 40.10 -16.04
CA VAL A 99 17.41 41.32 -15.94
C VAL A 99 16.42 41.37 -17.10
N ASN A 100 15.31 40.64 -16.97
CA ASN A 100 14.17 40.70 -17.89
C ASN A 100 13.04 41.56 -17.29
N THR A 101 12.16 42.13 -18.12
CA THR A 101 11.01 42.94 -17.71
C THR A 101 10.13 42.22 -16.68
N ARG A 102 9.89 40.92 -16.89
CA ARG A 102 9.16 40.06 -15.95
C ARG A 102 9.89 39.92 -14.60
N THR A 103 11.21 39.70 -14.62
CA THR A 103 12.02 39.54 -13.40
C THR A 103 12.07 40.83 -12.59
N VAL A 104 12.22 41.98 -13.27
CA VAL A 104 12.26 43.30 -12.63
C VAL A 104 10.90 43.65 -12.02
N ASP A 105 9.78 43.33 -12.68
CA ASP A 105 8.44 43.58 -12.14
C ASP A 105 8.16 42.72 -10.90
N VAL A 106 8.50 41.42 -10.92
CA VAL A 106 8.36 40.55 -9.74
C VAL A 106 9.22 41.04 -8.58
N LEU A 107 10.49 41.41 -8.83
CA LEU A 107 11.37 41.95 -7.80
C LEU A 107 10.86 43.29 -7.26
N TYR A 108 10.25 44.13 -8.10
CA TYR A 108 9.64 45.38 -7.68
C TYR A 108 8.41 45.17 -6.80
N GLN A 109 7.51 44.25 -7.17
CA GLN A 109 6.37 43.88 -6.32
C GLN A 109 6.84 43.27 -4.99
N LEU A 110 7.90 42.47 -5.03
CA LEU A 110 8.48 41.86 -3.84
C LEU A 110 9.10 42.91 -2.90
N ALA A 111 9.86 43.85 -3.45
CA ALA A 111 10.44 44.97 -2.71
C ALA A 111 9.34 45.81 -2.05
N ARG A 112 8.30 46.21 -2.80
CA ARG A 112 7.16 46.97 -2.26
C ARG A 112 6.42 46.21 -1.17
N SER A 113 6.14 44.92 -1.40
CA SER A 113 5.45 44.10 -0.40
C SER A 113 6.30 43.88 0.85
N SER A 114 7.61 43.76 0.71
CA SER A 114 8.55 43.65 1.83
C SER A 114 8.61 44.96 2.62
N GLU A 115 8.73 46.10 1.95
CA GLU A 115 8.83 47.42 2.57
C GLU A 115 7.55 47.77 3.35
N ALA A 116 6.38 47.58 2.76
CA ALA A 116 5.10 47.82 3.43
C ALA A 116 4.98 46.98 4.71
N ARG A 117 5.36 45.70 4.67
CA ARG A 117 5.28 44.80 5.82
C ARG A 117 6.37 45.05 6.86
N CYS A 118 7.57 45.43 6.43
CA CYS A 118 8.63 45.89 7.34
C CYS A 118 8.19 47.16 8.08
N SER A 119 7.50 48.08 7.40
CA SER A 119 6.89 49.25 8.05
C SER A 119 5.80 48.84 9.06
N ASP A 120 4.88 47.95 8.70
CA ASP A 120 3.81 47.49 9.61
C ASP A 120 4.37 46.78 10.85
N THR A 121 5.38 45.92 10.67
CA THR A 121 6.05 45.22 11.78
C THR A 121 6.86 46.19 12.66
N ALA A 122 7.51 47.19 12.08
CA ALA A 122 8.18 48.25 12.83
C ALA A 122 7.19 49.06 13.68
N LEU A 123 6.04 49.43 13.11
CA LEU A 123 4.97 50.12 13.85
C LEU A 123 4.42 49.26 15.00
N LEU A 124 4.18 47.97 14.76
CA LEU A 124 3.74 47.05 15.82
C LEU A 124 4.80 46.89 16.92
N THR A 125 6.08 46.82 16.54
CA THR A 125 7.19 46.75 17.50
C THR A 125 7.26 48.00 18.35
N GLU A 126 7.10 49.18 17.76
CA GLU A 126 7.09 50.44 18.51
C GLU A 126 5.86 50.56 19.40
N ASP A 127 4.68 50.14 18.96
CA ASP A 127 3.46 50.09 19.80
C ASP A 127 3.64 49.18 21.01
N VAL A 128 4.21 47.98 20.82
CA VAL A 128 4.52 47.05 21.92
C VAL A 128 5.56 47.64 22.87
N ARG A 129 6.60 48.29 22.32
CA ARG A 129 7.66 48.95 23.10
C ARG A 129 7.09 50.11 23.94
N GLN A 130 6.24 50.92 23.34
CA GLN A 130 5.53 52.00 24.00
C GLN A 130 4.66 51.45 25.14
N LYS A 131 3.80 50.46 24.87
CA LYS A 131 2.98 49.81 25.91
C LYS A 131 3.81 49.22 27.03
N ALA A 132 4.94 48.57 26.72
CA ALA A 132 5.84 48.05 27.74
C ALA A 132 6.40 49.16 28.63
N SER A 133 6.78 50.31 28.04
CA SER A 133 7.25 51.47 28.79
C SER A 133 6.15 52.12 29.65
N GLU A 134 4.91 52.19 29.14
CA GLU A 134 3.74 52.67 29.87
C GLU A 134 3.44 51.77 31.08
N TYR A 135 3.36 50.45 30.87
CA TYR A 135 3.16 49.50 31.97
C TYR A 135 4.29 49.52 33.01
N GLN A 136 5.53 49.72 32.57
CA GLN A 136 6.66 49.86 33.49
C GLN A 136 6.54 51.14 34.32
N ALA A 137 6.14 52.26 33.72
CA ALA A 137 5.92 53.53 34.40
C ALA A 137 4.73 53.44 35.38
N ASP A 138 3.62 52.83 34.97
CA ASP A 138 2.46 52.57 35.82
C ASP A 138 2.83 51.67 37.01
N GLY A 139 3.63 50.62 36.76
CA GLY A 139 4.14 49.74 37.82
C GLY A 139 5.01 50.49 38.84
N ALA A 140 5.92 51.36 38.37
CA ALA A 140 6.73 52.20 39.24
C ALA A 140 5.89 53.23 40.01
N HIS A 141 4.87 53.81 39.36
CA HIS A 141 3.93 54.72 40.00
C HIS A 141 3.14 54.03 41.12
N LEU A 142 2.58 52.84 40.86
CA LEU A 142 1.85 52.07 41.86
C LEU A 142 2.75 51.66 43.03
N GLN A 143 4.02 51.31 42.76
CA GLN A 143 4.99 51.02 43.80
C GLN A 143 5.23 52.23 44.71
N ASP A 144 5.40 53.43 44.14
CA ASP A 144 5.57 54.66 44.90
C ASP A 144 4.31 55.00 45.72
N VAL A 145 3.12 54.86 45.14
CA VAL A 145 1.83 55.07 45.84
C VAL A 145 1.68 54.10 47.02
N LEU A 146 2.03 52.82 46.86
CA LEU A 146 1.97 51.83 47.94
C LEU A 146 2.96 52.16 49.06
N LEU A 147 4.17 52.60 48.70
CA LEU A 147 5.21 52.99 49.66
C LEU A 147 4.80 54.25 50.44
N GLN A 148 4.28 55.28 49.76
CA GLN A 148 3.88 56.54 50.38
C GLN A 148 2.55 56.44 51.15
N GLY A 149 1.58 55.68 50.64
CA GLY A 149 0.23 55.60 51.19
C GLY A 149 0.08 54.59 52.34
N VAL A 150 0.73 53.43 52.23
CA VAL A 150 0.56 52.31 53.19
C VAL A 150 1.88 51.96 53.90
N GLY A 151 3.01 52.56 53.50
CA GLY A 151 4.32 52.25 54.06
C GLY A 151 4.80 50.83 53.73
N LEU A 152 4.18 50.16 52.75
CA LEU A 152 4.49 48.79 52.40
C LEU A 152 5.63 48.77 51.37
N SER A 153 6.79 48.29 51.80
CA SER A 153 7.91 47.98 50.91
C SER A 153 8.04 46.46 50.72
N CYS A 154 8.46 46.01 49.54
CA CYS A 154 8.84 44.62 49.32
C CYS A 154 9.93 44.16 50.30
N ALA A 155 10.77 45.08 50.78
CA ALA A 155 11.83 44.80 51.74
C ALA A 155 11.35 44.73 53.21
N SER A 156 10.15 45.25 53.51
CA SER A 156 9.58 45.21 54.86
C SER A 156 8.69 43.99 55.12
N LEU A 157 8.41 43.20 54.08
CA LEU A 157 7.62 41.97 54.20
C LEU A 157 8.44 40.87 54.88
N SER A 158 7.77 40.07 55.72
CA SER A 158 8.36 38.83 56.21
C SER A 158 8.59 37.87 55.04
N LYS A 159 9.63 37.03 55.14
CA LYS A 159 9.94 36.03 54.10
C LYS A 159 8.72 35.18 53.68
N PRO A 160 7.90 34.64 54.59
CA PRO A 160 6.70 33.89 54.20
C PRO A 160 5.69 34.72 53.41
N ALA A 161 5.50 36.00 53.76
CA ALA A 161 4.57 36.86 53.04
C ALA A 161 5.07 37.19 51.63
N ALA A 162 6.38 37.40 51.46
CA ALA A 162 6.99 37.57 50.14
C ALA A 162 6.87 36.30 49.28
N ASP A 163 7.08 35.12 49.87
CA ASP A 163 6.95 33.84 49.17
C ASP A 163 5.50 33.61 48.69
N TYR A 164 4.49 33.90 49.53
CA TYR A 164 3.08 33.78 49.12
C TYR A 164 2.68 34.75 48.00
N LEU A 165 3.14 36.00 48.05
CA LEU A 165 2.87 36.98 46.99
C LEU A 165 3.53 36.57 45.68
N THR A 166 4.78 36.08 45.74
CA THR A 166 5.49 35.57 44.56
C THR A 166 4.73 34.40 43.94
N ALA A 167 4.34 33.41 44.76
CA ALA A 167 3.55 32.29 44.30
C ALA A 167 2.20 32.74 43.68
N LEU A 168 1.52 33.71 44.29
CA LEU A 168 0.26 34.23 43.75
C LEU A 168 0.47 34.89 42.36
N VAL A 169 1.51 35.69 42.20
CA VAL A 169 1.88 36.31 40.93
C VAL A 169 2.22 35.25 39.88
N ASP A 170 3.04 34.26 40.25
CA ASP A 170 3.41 33.16 39.34
C ASP A 170 2.17 32.38 38.87
N ASN A 171 1.26 32.05 39.79
CA ASN A 171 -0.01 31.40 39.45
C ASN A 171 -0.88 32.27 38.54
N ALA A 172 -0.95 33.58 38.79
CA ALA A 172 -1.70 34.51 37.95
C ALA A 172 -1.11 34.60 36.53
N MET A 173 0.21 34.60 36.40
CA MET A 173 0.91 34.58 35.12
C MET A 173 0.67 33.28 34.35
N VAL A 174 0.73 32.12 35.03
CA VAL A 174 0.43 30.81 34.44
C VAL A 174 -1.03 30.71 33.99
N LEU A 175 -1.96 31.23 34.78
CA LEU A 175 -3.39 31.28 34.44
C LEU A 175 -3.73 32.35 33.39
N GLY A 176 -2.78 33.24 33.07
CA GLY A 176 -2.99 34.33 32.12
C GLY A 176 -4.04 35.35 32.55
N VAL A 177 -4.22 35.56 33.87
CA VAL A 177 -5.21 36.53 34.38
C VAL A 177 -4.62 37.93 34.46
N ARG A 178 -5.46 38.95 34.20
CA ARG A 178 -5.05 40.36 34.20
C ARG A 178 -4.84 40.93 35.61
N ASP A 179 -5.55 40.39 36.60
CA ASP A 179 -5.51 40.81 37.98
C ASP A 179 -5.69 39.61 38.92
N THR A 180 -5.19 39.75 40.15
CA THR A 180 -5.35 38.74 41.20
C THR A 180 -6.69 38.87 41.93
N SER A 181 -7.68 39.52 41.31
CA SER A 181 -9.01 39.62 41.89
C SER A 181 -9.70 38.27 41.83
N LEU A 182 -10.54 37.99 42.83
CA LEU A 182 -11.28 36.73 42.90
C LEU A 182 -12.15 36.50 41.65
N GLY A 183 -12.69 37.58 41.07
CA GLY A 183 -13.56 37.55 39.90
C GLY A 183 -12.85 37.09 38.62
N SER A 184 -11.55 37.34 38.48
CA SER A 184 -10.75 36.84 37.35
C SER A 184 -10.09 35.50 37.66
N PHE A 185 -9.60 35.32 38.89
CA PHE A 185 -8.84 34.14 39.28
C PHE A 185 -9.71 32.88 39.39
N MET A 186 -10.91 32.98 39.99
CA MET A 186 -11.79 31.83 40.18
C MET A 186 -12.28 31.21 38.85
N PRO A 187 -12.76 31.99 37.86
CA PRO A 187 -13.10 31.43 36.55
C PRO A 187 -11.91 30.77 35.85
N ALA A 188 -10.72 31.38 35.92
CA ALA A 188 -9.52 30.81 35.31
C ALA A 188 -9.15 29.46 35.93
N MET A 189 -9.16 29.37 37.27
CA MET A 189 -8.96 28.09 37.98
C MET A 189 -10.04 27.05 37.64
N ASN A 190 -11.30 27.46 37.57
CA ASN A 190 -12.40 26.55 37.21
C ASN A 190 -12.25 26.03 35.78
N ASN A 191 -11.85 26.89 34.83
CA ASN A 191 -11.58 26.49 33.46
C ASN A 191 -10.43 25.47 33.40
N LEU A 192 -9.30 25.76 34.07
CA LEU A 192 -8.17 24.84 34.14
C LEU A 192 -8.57 23.49 34.79
N THR A 193 -9.38 23.54 35.84
CA THR A 193 -9.89 22.33 36.51
C THR A 193 -10.79 21.50 35.59
N ASN A 194 -11.64 22.16 34.79
CA ASN A 194 -12.48 21.49 33.81
C ASN A 194 -11.66 20.88 32.67
N GLU A 195 -10.66 21.62 32.15
CA GLU A 195 -9.74 21.12 31.13
C GLU A 195 -8.97 19.89 31.63
N LEU A 196 -8.47 19.94 32.87
CA LEU A 196 -7.82 18.80 33.51
C LEU A 196 -8.75 17.58 33.59
N LEU A 197 -10.00 17.77 34.01
CA LEU A 197 -10.97 16.68 34.14
C LEU A 197 -11.32 16.05 32.78
N GLU A 198 -11.53 16.86 31.74
CA GLU A 198 -11.81 16.35 30.39
C GLU A 198 -10.57 15.68 29.77
N ALA A 199 -9.38 16.21 30.00
CA ALA A 199 -8.13 15.57 29.61
C ALA A 199 -7.97 14.19 30.29
N GLU A 200 -8.18 14.09 31.60
CA GLU A 200 -8.15 12.82 32.32
C GLU A 200 -9.17 11.81 31.78
N LYS A 201 -10.40 12.26 31.53
CA LYS A 201 -11.48 11.41 30.99
C LYS A 201 -11.13 10.88 29.60
N SER A 202 -10.57 11.73 28.74
CA SER A 202 -10.09 11.33 27.42
C SER A 202 -8.92 10.34 27.51
N ASN A 203 -8.00 10.54 28.45
CA ASN A 203 -6.87 9.64 28.66
C ASN A 203 -7.34 8.26 29.14
N ARG A 204 -8.25 8.21 30.13
CA ARG A 204 -8.87 6.95 30.58
C ARG A 204 -9.61 6.22 29.45
N ARG A 205 -10.18 6.96 28.48
CA ARG A 205 -10.81 6.36 27.29
C ARG A 205 -9.78 5.76 26.36
N LEU A 206 -8.72 6.49 26.03
CA LEU A 206 -7.63 6.01 25.18
C LEU A 206 -6.93 4.78 25.79
N GLU A 207 -6.72 4.76 27.10
CA GLU A 207 -6.16 3.59 27.80
C GLU A 207 -7.03 2.33 27.64
N ARG A 208 -8.36 2.49 27.73
CA ARG A 208 -9.32 1.40 27.50
C ARG A 208 -9.26 0.90 26.05
N GLU A 209 -9.24 1.81 25.09
CA GLU A 209 -9.14 1.49 23.66
C GLU A 209 -7.81 0.81 23.34
N LEU A 210 -6.68 1.28 23.87
CA LEU A 210 -5.37 0.65 23.74
C LEU A 210 -5.36 -0.77 24.32
N LYS A 211 -5.97 -0.97 25.49
CA LYS A 211 -6.08 -2.30 26.09
C LYS A 211 -6.92 -3.24 25.22
N ALA A 212 -8.03 -2.76 24.67
CA ALA A 212 -8.85 -3.55 23.74
C ALA A 212 -8.10 -3.89 22.45
N LEU A 213 -7.37 -2.92 21.87
CA LEU A 213 -6.57 -3.11 20.67
C LEU A 213 -5.45 -4.13 20.89
N ARG A 214 -4.74 -4.05 22.01
CA ARG A 214 -3.71 -5.04 22.39
C ARG A 214 -4.28 -6.45 22.50
N LYS A 215 -5.46 -6.62 23.11
CA LYS A 215 -6.15 -7.93 23.16
C LYS A 215 -6.50 -8.45 21.76
N ARG A 216 -7.04 -7.60 20.89
CA ARG A 216 -7.37 -7.96 19.50
C ARG A 216 -6.13 -8.34 18.70
N LEU A 217 -5.04 -7.60 18.85
CA LEU A 217 -3.76 -7.90 18.22
C LEU A 217 -3.24 -9.26 18.68
N GLY A 218 -3.28 -9.56 19.98
CA GLY A 218 -2.94 -10.87 20.52
C GLY A 218 -3.74 -12.00 19.89
N ALA A 219 -5.07 -11.86 19.82
CA ALA A 219 -5.94 -12.85 19.18
C ALA A 219 -5.63 -13.04 17.68
N THR A 220 -5.36 -11.94 16.97
CA THR A 220 -5.03 -11.96 15.53
C THR A 220 -3.67 -12.63 15.28
N LEU A 221 -2.68 -12.40 16.15
CA LEU A 221 -1.37 -13.04 16.05
C LEU A 221 -1.45 -14.55 16.29
N VAL A 222 -2.26 -15.00 17.25
CA VAL A 222 -2.53 -16.43 17.47
C VAL A 222 -3.19 -17.04 16.24
N LEU A 223 -4.24 -16.42 15.70
CA LEU A 223 -4.90 -16.89 14.47
C LEU A 223 -3.94 -16.94 13.28
N ARG A 224 -3.05 -15.97 13.13
CA ARG A 224 -2.01 -16.00 12.09
C ARG A 224 -1.09 -17.21 12.25
N SER A 225 -0.68 -17.53 13.47
CA SER A 225 0.16 -18.70 13.75
C SER A 225 -0.56 -20.00 13.38
N THR A 226 -1.83 -20.14 13.75
CA THR A 226 -2.61 -21.35 13.42
C THR A 226 -2.80 -21.51 11.91
N LEU A 227 -3.13 -20.42 11.21
CA LEU A 227 -3.25 -20.43 9.75
C LEU A 227 -1.93 -20.78 9.07
N GLN A 228 -0.80 -20.29 9.58
CA GLN A 228 0.52 -20.65 9.06
C GLN A 228 0.82 -22.14 9.23
N GLU A 229 0.45 -22.73 10.38
CA GLU A 229 0.56 -24.18 10.58
C GLU A 229 -0.33 -24.96 9.63
N ASP A 230 -1.58 -24.52 9.43
CA ASP A 230 -2.51 -25.18 8.50
C ASP A 230 -2.02 -25.12 7.06
N ILE A 231 -1.49 -23.98 6.61
CA ILE A 231 -0.83 -23.84 5.30
C ILE A 231 0.34 -24.83 5.19
N ASN A 232 1.17 -24.94 6.22
CA ASN A 232 2.30 -25.88 6.19
C ASN A 232 1.83 -27.34 6.14
N ARG A 233 0.71 -27.68 6.80
CA ARG A 233 0.10 -29.02 6.74
C ARG A 233 -0.47 -29.30 5.36
N THR A 234 -1.20 -28.36 4.76
CA THR A 234 -1.81 -28.52 3.43
C THR A 234 -0.76 -28.63 2.34
N VAL A 235 0.31 -27.83 2.39
CA VAL A 235 1.44 -27.92 1.45
C VAL A 235 2.08 -29.32 1.51
N LYS A 236 2.31 -29.87 2.71
CA LYS A 236 2.86 -31.23 2.87
C LYS A 236 1.91 -32.30 2.32
N ALA A 237 0.61 -32.20 2.62
CA ALA A 237 -0.38 -33.14 2.12
C ALA A 237 -0.50 -33.07 0.58
N GLN A 238 -0.46 -31.87 0.01
CA GLN A 238 -0.49 -31.65 -1.43
C GLN A 238 0.73 -32.24 -2.13
N ALA A 239 1.93 -32.08 -1.55
CA ALA A 239 3.14 -32.71 -2.10
C ALA A 239 3.04 -34.25 -2.10
N ALA A 240 2.50 -34.84 -1.03
CA ALA A 240 2.31 -36.28 -0.94
C ALA A 240 1.27 -36.81 -1.94
N GLU A 241 0.13 -36.11 -2.11
CA GLU A 241 -0.86 -36.52 -3.11
C GLU A 241 -0.36 -36.27 -4.54
N GLY A 242 0.43 -35.21 -4.77
CA GLY A 242 1.11 -34.96 -6.04
C GLY A 242 2.03 -36.12 -6.43
N ALA A 243 2.88 -36.58 -5.51
CA ALA A 243 3.74 -37.75 -5.73
C ALA A 243 2.94 -39.02 -6.04
N LYS A 244 1.83 -39.27 -5.32
CA LYS A 244 0.93 -40.40 -5.60
C LYS A 244 0.24 -40.28 -6.96
N ALA A 245 -0.17 -39.08 -7.35
CA ALA A 245 -0.81 -38.85 -8.65
C ALA A 245 0.18 -39.10 -9.80
N GLU A 246 1.44 -38.66 -9.63
CA GLU A 246 2.52 -38.92 -10.57
C GLU A 246 2.84 -40.42 -10.68
N GLU A 247 2.91 -41.15 -9.56
CA GLU A 247 3.04 -42.60 -9.55
C GLU A 247 1.89 -43.30 -10.29
N ARG A 248 0.64 -42.87 -10.05
CA ARG A 248 -0.54 -43.41 -10.74
C ARG A 248 -0.49 -43.14 -12.25
N LEU A 249 -0.02 -41.96 -12.69
CA LEU A 249 0.14 -41.62 -14.10
C LEU A 249 1.14 -42.56 -14.78
N LEU A 250 2.32 -42.74 -14.18
CA LEU A 250 3.34 -43.67 -14.70
C LEU A 250 2.81 -45.11 -14.76
N ASN A 251 2.08 -45.55 -13.73
CA ASN A 251 1.46 -46.87 -13.72
C ASN A 251 0.37 -47.01 -14.80
N MET A 252 -0.41 -45.96 -15.06
CA MET A 252 -1.41 -45.94 -16.12
C MET A 252 -0.76 -46.10 -17.51
N ASP A 253 0.35 -45.40 -17.77
CA ASP A 253 1.10 -45.53 -19.03
C ASP A 253 1.64 -46.95 -19.21
N PHE A 254 2.13 -47.57 -18.14
CA PHE A 254 2.54 -48.97 -18.17
C PHE A 254 1.37 -49.92 -18.49
N VAL A 255 0.24 -49.76 -17.80
CA VAL A 255 -0.96 -50.60 -17.99
C VAL A 255 -1.53 -50.45 -19.39
N THR A 256 -1.58 -49.22 -19.93
CA THR A 256 -2.07 -48.96 -21.29
C THR A 256 -1.14 -49.55 -22.36
N ALA A 257 0.18 -49.43 -22.19
CA ALA A 257 1.16 -50.08 -23.06
C ALA A 257 0.99 -51.61 -23.04
N LYS A 258 0.80 -52.20 -21.85
CA LYS A 258 0.58 -53.64 -21.70
C LYS A 258 -0.73 -54.10 -22.33
N ALA A 259 -1.81 -53.33 -22.17
CA ALA A 259 -3.10 -53.61 -22.80
C ALA A 259 -2.97 -53.64 -24.34
N LYS A 260 -2.24 -52.69 -24.93
CA LYS A 260 -1.97 -52.64 -26.37
C LYS A 260 -1.15 -53.84 -26.86
N GLU A 261 -0.10 -54.23 -26.12
CA GLU A 261 0.69 -55.43 -26.43
C GLU A 261 -0.18 -56.69 -26.46
N LEU A 262 -1.03 -56.86 -25.44
CA LEU A 262 -1.95 -57.99 -25.35
C LEU A 262 -2.99 -57.98 -26.48
N SER A 263 -3.54 -56.81 -26.84
CA SER A 263 -4.45 -56.67 -28.00
C SER A 263 -3.77 -57.10 -29.29
N ASN A 264 -2.56 -56.60 -29.56
CA ASN A 264 -1.79 -56.97 -30.76
C ASN A 264 -1.46 -58.47 -30.79
N ARG A 265 -1.20 -59.08 -29.62
CA ARG A 265 -0.96 -60.53 -29.52
C ARG A 265 -2.24 -61.33 -29.78
N ARG A 266 -3.38 -60.84 -29.28
CA ARG A 266 -4.71 -61.42 -29.55
C ARG A 266 -5.04 -61.36 -31.04
N GLU A 267 -4.92 -60.19 -31.67
CA GLU A 267 -5.16 -60.02 -33.12
C GLU A 267 -4.28 -60.95 -33.97
N ARG A 268 -2.99 -61.09 -33.62
CA ARG A 268 -2.10 -62.05 -34.27
C ARG A 268 -2.55 -63.51 -34.10
N ALA A 269 -2.99 -63.89 -32.91
CA ALA A 269 -3.49 -65.24 -32.64
C ALA A 269 -4.81 -65.50 -33.40
N GLU A 270 -5.72 -64.52 -33.43
CA GLU A 270 -6.97 -64.59 -34.20
C GLU A 270 -6.68 -64.71 -35.70
N ALA A 271 -5.77 -63.91 -36.25
CA ALA A 271 -5.34 -64.01 -37.65
C ALA A 271 -4.71 -65.38 -37.97
N GLN A 272 -3.92 -65.94 -37.05
CA GLN A 272 -3.39 -67.30 -37.18
C GLN A 272 -4.50 -68.36 -37.21
N LEU A 273 -5.51 -68.25 -36.34
CA LEU A 273 -6.67 -69.16 -36.34
C LEU A 273 -7.45 -69.07 -37.66
N VAL A 274 -7.69 -67.87 -38.17
CA VAL A 274 -8.35 -67.64 -39.47
C VAL A 274 -7.51 -68.21 -40.62
N SER A 275 -6.20 -67.96 -40.64
CA SER A 275 -5.30 -68.46 -41.70
C SER A 275 -5.21 -69.99 -41.76
N ARG A 276 -5.40 -70.66 -40.62
CA ARG A 276 -5.41 -72.13 -40.53
C ARG A 276 -6.74 -72.74 -40.98
N ASN A 277 -7.70 -71.93 -41.44
CA ASN A 277 -9.07 -72.36 -41.77
C ASN A 277 -9.66 -73.24 -40.64
N MET A 278 -9.43 -72.84 -39.39
CA MET A 278 -10.05 -73.51 -38.24
C MET A 278 -11.57 -73.34 -38.35
N ASP A 279 -12.23 -74.40 -38.78
CA ASP A 279 -13.67 -74.47 -38.90
C ASP A 279 -14.29 -74.36 -37.49
N LYS A 280 -15.38 -73.59 -37.35
CA LYS A 280 -16.05 -73.35 -36.05
C LYS A 280 -16.55 -74.65 -35.40
N SER A 281 -16.64 -75.72 -36.19
CA SER A 281 -16.94 -77.10 -35.78
C SER A 281 -15.88 -77.72 -34.86
N VAL A 282 -14.63 -77.24 -34.86
CA VAL A 282 -13.51 -77.79 -34.05
C VAL A 282 -13.30 -77.00 -32.74
N THR A 283 -14.14 -76.00 -32.48
CA THR A 283 -14.09 -75.24 -31.21
C THR A 283 -14.42 -76.16 -30.03
N HIS A 284 -13.78 -75.99 -28.86
CA HIS A 284 -14.08 -76.79 -27.67
C HIS A 284 -15.60 -76.88 -27.39
N GLN A 285 -16.32 -75.77 -27.56
CA GLN A 285 -17.78 -75.73 -27.40
C GLN A 285 -18.53 -76.63 -28.40
N ALA A 286 -18.12 -76.65 -29.67
CA ALA A 286 -18.73 -77.51 -30.69
C ALA A 286 -18.39 -78.99 -30.47
N VAL A 287 -17.16 -79.30 -30.02
CA VAL A 287 -16.76 -80.67 -29.65
C VAL A 287 -17.54 -81.17 -28.43
N VAL A 288 -17.76 -80.32 -27.44
CA VAL A 288 -18.59 -80.66 -26.26
C VAL A 288 -20.04 -80.93 -26.69
N GLN A 289 -20.64 -80.06 -27.51
CA GLN A 289 -22.00 -80.28 -28.03
C GLN A 289 -22.13 -81.58 -28.84
N LEU A 290 -21.17 -81.87 -29.73
CA LEU A 290 -21.16 -83.11 -30.50
C LEU A 290 -21.00 -84.35 -29.60
N SER A 291 -20.21 -84.25 -28.52
CA SER A 291 -20.06 -85.33 -27.55
C SER A 291 -21.35 -85.59 -26.77
N GLU A 292 -22.08 -84.53 -26.41
CA GLU A 292 -23.38 -84.62 -25.78
C GLU A 292 -24.39 -85.30 -26.71
N GLU A 293 -24.45 -84.90 -27.99
CA GLU A 293 -25.30 -85.55 -29.01
C GLU A 293 -24.94 -87.03 -29.26
N VAL A 294 -23.66 -87.38 -29.26
CA VAL A 294 -23.25 -88.80 -29.38
C VAL A 294 -23.70 -89.61 -28.16
N THR A 295 -23.68 -89.01 -26.96
CA THR A 295 -24.17 -89.70 -25.76
C THR A 295 -25.69 -89.89 -25.78
N THR A 296 -26.46 -88.92 -26.27
CA THR A 296 -27.92 -89.07 -26.43
C THR A 296 -28.25 -90.12 -27.50
N LEU A 297 -27.62 -90.05 -28.67
CA LEU A 297 -27.78 -91.07 -29.72
C LEU A 297 -27.36 -92.47 -29.24
N ARG A 298 -26.29 -92.61 -28.44
CA ARG A 298 -25.93 -93.89 -27.83
C ARG A 298 -26.99 -94.40 -26.87
N GLN A 299 -27.61 -93.53 -26.08
CA GLN A 299 -28.72 -93.92 -25.20
C GLN A 299 -29.94 -94.40 -26.01
N GLU A 300 -30.18 -93.85 -27.21
CA GLU A 300 -31.25 -94.27 -28.13
C GLU A 300 -30.92 -95.55 -28.92
N ILE A 301 -29.66 -95.79 -29.27
CA ILE A 301 -29.21 -97.00 -29.99
C ILE A 301 -29.27 -98.25 -29.11
N ILE A 302 -28.99 -98.14 -27.80
CA ILE A 302 -29.04 -99.27 -26.86
C ILE A 302 -30.38 -100.04 -26.91
N PRO A 303 -31.57 -99.41 -26.80
CA PRO A 303 -32.84 -100.12 -26.91
C PRO A 303 -33.17 -100.59 -28.33
N LEU A 304 -32.71 -99.88 -29.37
CA LEU A 304 -32.91 -100.30 -30.77
C LEU A 304 -32.07 -101.54 -31.12
N LYS A 305 -30.82 -101.62 -30.66
CA LYS A 305 -29.96 -102.79 -30.83
C LYS A 305 -30.54 -104.01 -30.11
N LYS A 306 -31.10 -103.82 -28.92
CA LYS A 306 -31.83 -104.86 -28.17
C LYS A 306 -33.08 -105.38 -28.90
N LYS A 307 -33.70 -104.56 -29.77
CA LYS A 307 -34.80 -104.98 -30.65
C LYS A 307 -34.33 -105.67 -31.94
N LEU A 308 -33.08 -105.44 -32.37
CA LEU A 308 -32.50 -106.03 -33.57
C LEU A 308 -31.79 -107.37 -33.30
N GLU A 309 -31.32 -107.59 -32.08
CA GLU A 309 -30.65 -108.82 -31.61
C GLU A 309 -31.43 -110.12 -31.92
N PRO A 310 -32.78 -110.17 -31.89
CA PRO A 310 -33.54 -111.34 -32.32
C PRO A 310 -33.53 -111.61 -33.84
N TYR A 311 -33.11 -110.65 -34.67
CA TYR A 311 -33.11 -110.73 -36.13
C TYR A 311 -31.73 -111.02 -36.73
N MET A 312 -30.66 -110.97 -35.94
CA MET A 312 -29.27 -111.20 -36.40
C MET A 312 -28.86 -112.69 -36.40
N ASP A 313 -29.68 -113.58 -35.82
CA ASP A 313 -29.49 -115.03 -35.85
C ASP A 313 -30.13 -115.72 -37.09
N LEU A 314 -30.68 -114.93 -38.02
CA LEU A 314 -31.19 -115.43 -39.29
C LEU A 314 -30.09 -115.43 -40.36
N SER A 315 -29.55 -116.61 -40.65
CA SER A 315 -28.63 -116.88 -41.76
C SER A 315 -29.20 -116.39 -43.12
N PRO A 316 -28.39 -115.73 -44.00
CA PRO A 316 -28.88 -115.14 -45.24
C PRO A 316 -29.09 -116.21 -46.31
N ALA A 317 -30.18 -116.97 -46.20
CA ALA A 317 -30.58 -117.94 -47.23
C ALA A 317 -32.12 -118.12 -47.37
N ALA A 318 -32.95 -117.23 -46.78
CA ALA A 318 -34.42 -117.40 -46.84
C ALA A 318 -35.21 -116.08 -46.84
N LEU A 319 -34.87 -115.12 -47.70
CA LEU A 319 -35.62 -113.86 -47.84
C LEU A 319 -35.92 -113.46 -49.28
N ASP A 320 -36.03 -114.46 -50.17
CA ASP A 320 -36.26 -114.26 -51.62
C ASP A 320 -37.64 -114.70 -52.10
N SER A 321 -38.65 -114.69 -51.22
CA SER A 321 -40.02 -115.01 -51.64
C SER A 321 -41.09 -114.35 -50.80
N GLN A 322 -41.08 -113.01 -50.72
CA GLN A 322 -42.30 -112.20 -50.64
C GLN A 322 -41.99 -110.71 -50.79
N PHE A 323 -42.71 -110.06 -51.70
CA PHE A 323 -42.72 -108.62 -52.05
C PHE A 323 -41.99 -108.20 -53.32
N GLU A 324 -42.35 -108.86 -54.43
CA GLU A 324 -42.60 -108.17 -55.70
C GLU A 324 -43.80 -107.20 -55.58
N MET A 325 -43.74 -106.10 -56.33
CA MET A 325 -44.80 -105.10 -56.62
C MET A 325 -45.16 -104.13 -55.48
N LYS A 326 -45.11 -102.79 -55.65
CA LYS A 326 -45.37 -101.96 -56.83
C LYS A 326 -44.49 -100.70 -56.87
N VAL A 327 -44.06 -100.42 -58.10
CA VAL A 327 -43.66 -99.13 -58.66
C VAL A 327 -44.75 -98.08 -58.43
N ASP A 328 -44.36 -96.86 -58.07
CA ASP A 328 -44.91 -95.65 -58.70
C ASP A 328 -43.91 -94.48 -58.64
N PHE A 329 -43.75 -93.85 -59.80
CA PHE A 329 -42.93 -92.68 -60.09
C PHE A 329 -43.77 -91.41 -59.84
N LYS A 330 -43.26 -90.48 -59.03
CA LYS A 330 -43.36 -89.03 -59.29
C LYS A 330 -42.30 -88.26 -58.52
#